data_AF-A0A1J4LXQ3-F1
#
_entry.id   AF-A0A1J4LXQ3-F1
#
_cell.length_a   1.000
_cell.length_b   1.000
_cell.length_c   1.000
_cell.angle_alpha   90.00
_cell.angle_beta   90.00
_cell.angle_gamma   90.00
#
_symmetry.space_group_name_H-M   'P 1'
#
loop_
_entity.id
_entity.type
_entity.pdbx_description
1 polymer ?
#
loop_
_entity_poly.entity_id
_entity_poly.type
_entity_poly.pdbx_seq_one_letter_code
_entity_poly.pdbx_strand_id
1 'polypeptide(L)'
;MNSTQTAVVATLTVRVPINAAGSLADGATTVVERIDAVDRLEEATVRGLNPALNETTVDLRVRLVLTATPVDERPDATTVRNELEDGVGIKAVEDVRTDTIETADADRPPTQTASVVD
;
A
#
# COMPACT_ATOMS: atom_id res chain seq x y z
N MET A 1 -4.68 -19.99 -12.51
CA MET A 1 -4.01 -18.80 -13.06
C MET A 1 -3.04 -18.35 -11.99
N ASN A 2 -1.76 -18.20 -12.33
CA ASN A 2 -0.78 -17.74 -11.35
C ASN A 2 -1.00 -16.23 -11.18
N SER A 3 -1.24 -15.78 -9.95
CA SER A 3 -1.40 -14.35 -9.63
C SER A 3 -0.22 -13.92 -8.77
N THR A 4 0.29 -12.72 -9.01
CA THR A 4 1.37 -12.14 -8.20
C THR A 4 0.85 -10.96 -7.41
N GLN A 5 1.33 -10.82 -6.17
CA GLN A 5 1.12 -9.62 -5.39
C GLN A 5 2.28 -8.65 -5.59
N THR A 6 1.97 -7.36 -5.63
CA THR A 6 2.97 -6.30 -5.77
C THR A 6 3.04 -5.51 -4.47
N ALA A 7 4.18 -5.57 -3.80
CA ALA A 7 4.50 -4.67 -2.70
C ALA A 7 4.96 -3.33 -3.26
N VAL A 8 4.51 -2.25 -2.66
CA VAL A 8 4.89 -0.89 -3.03
C VAL A 8 5.37 -0.16 -1.80
N VAL A 9 6.49 0.54 -1.94
CA VAL A 9 6.91 1.57 -1.00
C VAL A 9 6.81 2.91 -1.73
N ALA A 10 6.09 3.86 -1.14
CA ALA A 10 5.91 5.19 -1.73
C ALA A 10 5.84 6.27 -0.63
N THR A 11 6.11 7.50 -1.04
CA THR A 11 5.82 8.70 -0.25
C THR A 11 4.56 9.33 -0.83
N LEU A 12 3.53 9.47 0.01
CA LEU A 12 2.24 10.04 -0.35
C LEU A 12 2.02 11.34 0.41
N THR A 13 1.67 12.41 -0.29
CA THR A 13 1.10 13.59 0.35
C THR A 13 -0.42 13.43 0.39
N VAL A 14 -0.97 13.25 1.58
CA VAL A 14 -2.38 12.92 1.79
C VAL A 14 -3.08 14.09 2.45
N ARG A 15 -4.19 14.54 1.87
CA ARG A 15 -5.10 15.50 2.51
C ARG A 15 -5.94 14.79 3.55
N VAL A 16 -5.82 15.23 4.80
CA VAL A 16 -6.60 14.66 5.89
C VAL A 16 -7.95 15.39 5.99
N PRO A 17 -9.08 14.68 5.96
CA PRO A 17 -10.38 15.30 6.15
C PRO A 17 -10.51 15.81 7.59
N ILE A 18 -11.10 17.00 7.73
CA ILE A 18 -11.22 17.72 9.02
C ILE A 18 -12.06 16.96 10.09
N ASN A 19 -12.82 15.96 9.66
CA ASN A 19 -13.66 15.12 10.51
C ASN A 19 -13.14 13.67 10.64
N ALA A 20 -11.88 13.41 10.27
CA ALA A 20 -11.28 12.10 10.53
C ALA A 20 -11.28 11.83 12.05
N ALA A 21 -11.78 10.67 12.45
CA ALA A 21 -11.68 10.23 13.84
C ALA A 21 -10.26 9.71 14.11
N GLY A 22 -9.73 9.96 15.31
CA GLY A 22 -8.39 9.51 15.70
C GLY A 22 -7.31 10.56 15.42
N SER A 23 -6.07 10.10 15.19
CA SER A 23 -4.93 10.95 14.86
C SER A 23 -4.91 11.34 13.38
N LEU A 24 -4.11 12.35 13.03
CA LEU A 24 -3.86 12.71 11.63
C LEU A 24 -3.32 11.52 10.82
N ALA A 25 -2.52 10.65 11.44
CA ALA A 25 -1.99 9.44 10.82
C ALA A 25 -3.10 8.42 10.53
N ASP A 26 -4.05 8.25 11.46
CA ASP A 26 -5.20 7.35 11.27
C ASP A 26 -6.11 7.84 10.14
N GLY A 27 -6.37 9.16 10.12
CA GLY A 27 -7.16 9.80 9.07
C GLY A 27 -6.52 9.68 7.69
N ALA A 28 -5.20 9.86 7.61
CA ALA A 28 -4.48 9.70 6.34
C ALA A 28 -4.38 8.23 5.90
N THR A 29 -4.17 7.31 6.84
CA THR A 29 -4.18 5.86 6.59
C THR A 29 -5.54 5.42 6.01
N THR A 30 -6.63 5.88 6.61
CA THR A 30 -8.00 5.60 6.13
C THR A 30 -8.22 6.09 4.69
N VAL A 31 -7.57 7.18 4.28
CA VAL A 31 -7.64 7.67 2.90
C VAL A 31 -6.90 6.74 1.95
N VAL A 32 -5.69 6.29 2.33
CA VAL A 32 -4.87 5.39 1.50
C VAL A 32 -5.52 4.01 1.36
N GLU A 33 -6.11 3.46 2.42
CA GLU A 33 -6.81 2.17 2.40
C GLU A 33 -8.09 2.17 1.55
N ARG A 34 -8.61 3.35 1.18
CA ARG A 34 -9.79 3.47 0.32
C ARG A 34 -9.47 3.55 -1.17
N ILE A 35 -8.19 3.52 -1.55
CA ILE A 35 -7.78 3.51 -2.95
C ILE A 35 -8.05 2.12 -3.51
N ASP A 36 -8.84 2.02 -4.59
CA ASP A 36 -9.29 0.73 -5.14
C ASP A 36 -8.14 -0.23 -5.54
N ALA A 37 -6.99 0.32 -5.92
CA ALA A 37 -5.80 -0.46 -6.27
C ALA A 37 -5.09 -1.08 -5.04
N VAL A 38 -5.35 -0.58 -3.84
CA VAL A 38 -4.71 -1.02 -2.59
C VAL A 38 -5.50 -2.17 -1.98
N ASP A 39 -4.89 -3.34 -1.89
CA ASP A 39 -5.45 -4.50 -1.18
C ASP A 39 -5.26 -4.33 0.33
N ARG A 40 -4.05 -3.91 0.74
CA ARG A 40 -3.70 -3.73 2.14
C ARG A 40 -2.60 -2.73 2.37
N LEU A 41 -2.71 -1.96 3.45
CA LEU A 41 -1.63 -1.15 3.99
C LEU A 41 -0.89 -1.93 5.10
N GLU A 42 0.41 -2.14 4.93
CA GLU A 42 1.23 -2.90 5.88
C GLU A 42 1.93 -1.97 6.88
N GLU A 43 2.37 -0.79 6.43
CA GLU A 43 3.05 0.18 7.27
C GLU A 43 2.73 1.60 6.82
N ALA A 44 2.56 2.51 7.77
CA ALA A 44 2.41 3.94 7.53
C ALA A 44 3.23 4.74 8.55
N THR A 45 4.18 5.54 8.04
CA THR A 45 5.02 6.41 8.86
C THR A 45 4.85 7.86 8.42
N VAL A 46 4.40 8.72 9.32
CA VAL A 46 4.33 10.17 9.09
C VAL A 46 5.75 10.75 9.03
N ARG A 47 6.06 11.43 7.93
CA ARG A 47 7.32 12.13 7.68
C ARG A 47 7.21 13.63 7.88
N GLY A 48 6.03 14.20 7.62
CA GLY A 48 5.80 15.63 7.68
C GLY A 48 4.32 15.98 7.84
N LEU A 49 4.07 17.16 8.39
CA LEU A 49 2.75 17.77 8.51
C LEU A 49 2.80 19.15 7.90
N ASN A 50 1.88 19.43 6.99
CA ASN A 50 1.79 20.72 6.33
C ASN A 50 0.35 21.28 6.49
N PRO A 51 0.11 22.02 7.58
CA PRO A 51 -1.17 22.69 7.79
C PRO A 51 -1.27 23.94 6.90
N ALA A 52 -2.37 24.06 6.18
CA ALA A 52 -2.77 25.24 5.42
C ALA A 52 -4.06 25.84 5.99
N LEU A 53 -4.46 27.02 5.49
CA LEU A 53 -5.61 27.76 6.01
C LEU A 53 -6.93 26.96 6.01
N ASN A 54 -7.11 26.01 5.09
CA ASN A 54 -8.36 25.24 4.92
C ASN A 54 -8.16 23.72 4.81
N GLU A 55 -6.92 23.24 4.81
CA GLU A 55 -6.62 21.82 4.71
C GLU A 55 -5.35 21.49 5.48
N THR A 56 -5.22 20.24 5.92
CA THR A 56 -3.96 19.73 6.45
C THR A 56 -3.53 18.59 5.56
N THR A 57 -2.32 18.67 5.04
CA THR A 57 -1.69 17.55 4.34
C THR A 57 -0.64 16.90 5.21
N VAL A 58 -0.48 15.59 5.02
CA VAL A 58 0.45 14.75 5.76
C VAL A 58 1.29 14.03 4.72
N ASP A 59 2.61 14.09 4.88
CA ASP A 59 3.51 13.28 4.09
C ASP A 59 3.68 11.95 4.79
N LEU A 60 3.20 10.87 4.17
CA LEU A 60 3.32 9.51 4.67
C LEU A 60 4.25 8.70 3.79
N ARG A 61 5.23 8.07 4.43
CA ARG A 61 5.90 6.93 3.83
C ARG A 61 5.09 5.69 4.13
N VAL A 62 4.61 5.03 3.09
CA VAL A 62 3.77 3.85 3.20
C VAL A 62 4.45 2.63 2.60
N ARG A 63 4.12 1.47 3.17
CA ARG A 63 4.32 0.18 2.54
C ARG A 63 2.96 -0.46 2.36
N LEU A 64 2.58 -0.73 1.12
CA LEU A 64 1.28 -1.26 0.75
C LEU A 64 1.41 -2.46 -0.18
N VAL A 65 0.37 -3.27 -0.26
CA VAL A 65 0.22 -4.38 -1.19
C VAL A 65 -0.92 -4.03 -2.12
N LEU A 66 -0.66 -4.11 -3.42
CA LEU A 66 -1.68 -3.91 -4.44
C LEU A 66 -2.50 -5.19 -4.64
N THR A 67 -3.72 -5.00 -5.15
CA THR A 67 -4.57 -6.10 -5.60
C THR A 67 -3.81 -7.04 -6.54
N ALA A 68 -3.96 -8.34 -6.32
CA ALA A 68 -3.23 -9.34 -7.10
C ALA A 68 -3.62 -9.26 -8.58
N THR A 69 -2.61 -9.08 -9.44
CA THR A 69 -2.78 -9.10 -10.89
C THR A 69 -2.19 -10.36 -11.50
N PRO A 70 -2.65 -10.75 -12.71
CA PRO A 70 -1.99 -11.79 -13.49
C PRO A 70 -0.50 -11.47 -13.71
N VAL A 71 0.35 -12.49 -13.77
CA VAL A 71 1.81 -12.30 -13.89
C VAL A 71 2.20 -11.44 -15.10
N ASP A 72 1.45 -11.57 -16.20
CA ASP A 72 1.66 -10.83 -17.45
C ASP A 72 1.18 -9.37 -17.39
N GLU A 73 0.44 -8.98 -16.35
CA GLU A 73 -0.15 -7.66 -16.13
C GLU A 73 0.42 -7.00 -14.87
N ARG A 74 1.70 -7.26 -14.57
CA ARG A 74 2.37 -6.62 -13.45
C ARG A 74 2.45 -5.10 -13.68
N PRO A 75 1.97 -4.27 -12.74
CA PRO A 75 2.05 -2.83 -12.88
C PRO A 75 3.49 -2.35 -12.66
N ASP A 76 4.00 -1.54 -13.59
CA ASP A 76 5.25 -0.80 -13.42
C ASP A 76 5.06 0.37 -12.44
N ALA A 77 6.16 0.91 -11.91
CA ALA A 77 6.14 2.02 -10.95
C ALA A 77 5.34 3.25 -11.45
N THR A 78 5.35 3.53 -12.76
CA THR A 78 4.55 4.61 -13.36
C THR A 78 3.06 4.34 -13.28
N THR A 79 2.63 3.11 -13.57
CA THR A 79 1.22 2.70 -13.48
C THR A 79 0.75 2.78 -12.03
N VAL A 80 1.54 2.23 -11.10
CA VAL A 80 1.26 2.31 -9.65
C VAL A 80 1.16 3.76 -9.19
N ARG A 81 2.06 4.62 -9.63
CA ARG A 81 2.02 6.05 -9.31
C ARG A 81 0.71 6.69 -9.75
N ASN A 82 0.29 6.44 -11.00
CA ASN A 82 -0.94 7.00 -11.54
C ASN A 82 -2.18 6.49 -10.79
N GLU A 83 -2.23 5.19 -10.45
CA GLU A 83 -3.35 4.62 -9.67
C GLU A 83 -3.43 5.23 -8.25
N LEU A 84 -2.28 5.44 -7.61
CA LEU A 84 -2.24 6.10 -6.30
C LEU A 84 -2.61 7.59 -6.40
N GLU A 85 -2.20 8.29 -7.47
CA GLU A 85 -2.56 9.69 -7.72
C GLU A 85 -4.04 9.89 -8.03
N ASP A 86 -4.73 8.88 -8.59
CA ASP A 86 -6.18 8.90 -8.82
C ASP A 86 -6.98 8.74 -7.51
N GLY A 87 -6.33 8.26 -6.45
CA GLY A 87 -6.90 8.09 -5.13
C GLY A 87 -7.46 9.39 -4.54
N VAL A 88 -8.73 9.34 -4.10
CA VAL A 88 -9.40 10.51 -3.51
C VAL A 88 -8.67 10.97 -2.25
N GLY A 89 -8.11 12.19 -2.28
CA GLY A 89 -7.39 12.78 -1.14
C GLY A 89 -5.87 12.67 -1.25
N ILE A 90 -5.34 11.98 -2.27
CA ILE A 90 -3.92 12.00 -2.60
C ILE A 90 -3.61 13.29 -3.38
N LYS A 91 -2.54 13.98 -3.00
CA LYS A 91 -2.10 15.24 -3.63
C LYS A 91 -0.83 15.06 -4.44
N ALA A 92 0.03 14.15 -4.02
CA ALA A 92 1.29 13.83 -4.68
C ALA A 92 1.73 12.42 -4.32
N VAL A 93 2.42 11.77 -5.26
CA VAL A 93 3.05 10.47 -5.09
C VAL A 93 4.49 10.53 -5.57
N GLU A 94 5.41 10.18 -4.68
CA GLU A 94 6.86 10.26 -4.85
C GLU A 94 7.55 8.98 -4.39
N ASP A 95 8.81 8.79 -4.80
CA ASP A 95 9.67 7.66 -4.38
C ASP A 95 9.05 6.26 -4.54
N VAL A 96 8.22 6.05 -5.57
CA VAL A 96 7.55 4.77 -5.81
C VAL A 96 8.58 3.69 -6.14
N ARG A 97 8.58 2.63 -5.35
CA ARG A 97 9.34 1.39 -5.58
C ARG A 97 8.39 0.21 -5.51
N THR A 98 8.49 -0.66 -6.50
CA THR A 98 7.70 -1.88 -6.58
C THR A 98 8.58 -3.10 -6.37
N ASP A 99 8.11 -4.02 -5.54
CA ASP A 99 8.72 -5.31 -5.28
C ASP A 99 7.68 -6.40 -5.54
N THR A 100 8.11 -7.53 -6.11
CA THR A 100 7.21 -8.66 -6.31
C THR A 100 7.17 -9.50 -5.06
N ILE A 101 5.97 -9.80 -4.57
CA ILE A 101 5.76 -10.86 -3.60
C ILE A 101 5.36 -12.09 -4.41
N GLU A 102 6.22 -13.10 -4.41
CA GLU A 102 5.82 -14.43 -4.84
C GLU A 102 4.81 -14.95 -3.81
N THR A 103 3.52 -14.84 -4.16
CA THR A 103 2.47 -15.56 -3.45
C THR A 103 2.72 -17.03 -3.74
N ALA A 104 3.47 -17.71 -2.87
CA ALA A 104 3.52 -19.16 -2.91
C ALA A 104 2.07 -19.64 -2.84
N ASP A 105 1.62 -20.36 -3.87
CA ASP A 105 0.33 -21.04 -3.91
C ASP A 105 -0.01 -21.52 -2.49
N ALA A 106 -1.13 -21.06 -1.95
CA ALA A 106 -1.64 -21.48 -0.66
C ALA A 106 -2.13 -22.94 -0.67
N ASP A 107 -1.43 -23.84 -1.38
CA ASP A 107 -1.71 -25.26 -1.53
C ASP A 107 -0.45 -26.12 -1.29
N ARG A 108 0.45 -25.70 -0.39
CA ARG A 108 1.42 -26.62 0.21
C ARG A 108 1.14 -26.80 1.69
N PRO A 109 0.53 -27.93 2.13
CA PRO A 109 0.52 -28.24 3.54
C PRO A 109 1.98 -28.29 4.03
N PRO A 110 2.28 -27.78 5.24
CA PRO A 110 3.62 -27.88 5.80
C PRO A 110 3.98 -29.37 5.83
N THR A 111 4.97 -29.78 5.04
CA THR A 111 5.51 -31.13 5.14
C THR A 111 6.28 -31.18 6.46
N GLN A 112 5.58 -31.57 7.52
CA GLN A 112 6.21 -31.95 8.78
C GLN A 112 7.04 -33.20 8.50
N THR A 113 8.33 -33.02 8.21
CA THR A 113 9.31 -34.09 8.32
C THR A 113 9.53 -34.34 9.82
N ALA A 114 8.60 -35.05 10.45
CA ALA A 114 8.89 -35.74 11.70
C ALA A 114 9.61 -37.03 11.30
N SER A 115 10.93 -36.97 11.38
CA SER A 115 11.83 -38.11 11.24
C SER A 115 11.34 -39.26 12.10
N VAL A 116 11.13 -40.41 11.43
CA VAL A 116 11.25 -41.72 12.05
C VAL A 116 12.67 -41.81 12.61
N VAL A 117 12.80 -41.92 13.93
CA VAL A 117 13.95 -42.58 14.54
C VAL A 117 13.40 -43.58 15.55
N ASP A 118 13.76 -44.83 15.24
CA ASP A 118 13.61 -46.12 15.90
C ASP A 118 13.21 -46.12 17.39
#